data_AF-A0AAF0UH01-F1
#
_entry.id   AF-A0AAF0UH01-F1
#
_cell.length_a   1.000
_cell.length_b   1.000
_cell.length_c   1.000
_cell.angle_alpha   90.00
_cell.angle_beta   90.00
_cell.angle_gamma   90.00
#
_symmetry.space_group_name_H-M   'P 1'
#
loop_
_entity.id
_entity.type
_entity.pdbx_description
1 polymer ?
#
loop_
_entity_poly.entity_id
_entity_poly.type
_entity_poly.pdbx_seq_one_letter_code
_entity_poly.pdbx_strand_id
1 'polypeptide(L)'
;MKGVLRFDKKGKLSPRYIGPFEILYCKGTVAYRLALPPIITGVHPMFHVSMLKKYHGDVDYIIKWESLLLHKNLQYEEEPIAFLDRDVQKMRTKEIKFVKVQWKHHPVEETTSETEKDMLNKYPPLFDDSGTTLLLI
;
A
#
# COMPACT_ATOMS: atom_id res chain seq x y z
N MET A 1 -28.07 0.42 -5.63
CA MET A 1 -27.10 -0.66 -5.31
C MET A 1 -25.97 -0.04 -4.48
N LYS A 2 -25.79 -0.46 -3.23
CA LYS A 2 -24.80 0.12 -2.31
C LYS A 2 -23.42 -0.43 -2.66
N GLY A 3 -22.49 0.47 -2.96
CA GLY A 3 -21.14 0.14 -3.40
C GLY A 3 -20.38 -0.69 -2.37
N VAL A 4 -19.70 -1.71 -2.88
CA VAL A 4 -18.69 -2.46 -2.14
C VAL A 4 -17.65 -1.46 -1.62
N LEU A 5 -17.36 -1.50 -0.33
CA LEU A 5 -16.27 -0.74 0.29
C LEU A 5 -14.97 -1.11 -0.44
N ARG A 6 -14.49 -0.22 -1.32
CA ARG A 6 -13.20 -0.34 -1.97
C ARG A 6 -12.32 0.69 -1.30
N PHE A 7 -11.20 0.26 -0.74
CA PHE A 7 -10.14 1.14 -0.26
C PHE A 7 -9.84 2.15 -1.37
N ASP A 8 -10.25 3.39 -1.15
CA ASP A 8 -10.66 4.32 -2.21
C ASP A 8 -9.46 5.08 -2.81
N LYS A 9 -8.43 4.34 -3.22
CA LYS A 9 -7.35 4.83 -4.09
C LYS A 9 -7.06 3.79 -5.16
N LYS A 10 -7.50 4.08 -6.39
CA LYS A 10 -7.00 3.40 -7.61
C LYS A 10 -5.57 3.86 -7.88
N GLY A 11 -4.61 3.31 -7.13
CA GLY A 11 -3.22 3.21 -7.57
C GLY A 11 -3.01 1.84 -8.19
N LYS A 12 -2.07 1.69 -9.12
CA LYS A 12 -1.69 0.37 -9.69
C LYS A 12 -1.22 -0.61 -8.60
N LEU A 13 -0.87 -0.10 -7.41
CA LEU A 13 -0.29 -0.83 -6.28
C LEU A 13 -1.11 -0.83 -4.99
N SER A 14 -2.33 -0.27 -4.95
CA SER A 14 -3.03 -0.22 -3.68
C SER A 14 -3.23 -1.66 -3.13
N PRO A 15 -2.81 -1.92 -1.88
CA PRO A 15 -2.82 -3.28 -1.35
C PRO A 15 -4.23 -3.84 -1.41
N ARG A 16 -4.37 -4.99 -2.08
CA ARG A 16 -5.69 -5.61 -2.29
C ARG A 16 -6.28 -6.17 -0.99
N TYR A 17 -5.42 -6.54 -0.05
CA TYR A 17 -5.77 -7.06 1.26
C TYR A 17 -4.98 -6.29 2.32
N ILE A 18 -5.60 -6.05 3.48
CA ILE A 18 -4.97 -5.40 4.62
C ILE A 18 -4.84 -6.44 5.72
N GLY A 19 -3.63 -6.60 6.25
CA GLY A 19 -3.32 -7.29 7.49
C GLY A 19 -3.77 -8.76 7.59
N PRO A 20 -3.04 -9.59 8.34
CA PRO A 20 -3.66 -10.75 8.95
C PRO A 20 -4.60 -10.27 10.06
N PHE A 21 -5.84 -10.72 10.04
CA PHE A 21 -6.77 -10.56 11.16
C PHE A 21 -7.14 -11.94 11.69
N GLU A 22 -7.18 -12.06 13.01
CA GLU A 22 -7.62 -13.29 13.64
C GLU A 22 -9.12 -13.49 13.41
N ILE A 23 -9.51 -14.73 13.14
CA ILE A 23 -10.91 -15.13 13.06
C ILE A 23 -11.37 -15.43 14.48
N LEU A 24 -12.31 -14.64 15.01
CA LEU A 24 -12.90 -14.86 16.32
C LEU A 24 -13.88 -16.02 16.31
N TYR A 25 -14.80 -16.04 15.34
CA TYR A 25 -15.72 -17.16 15.12
C TYR A 25 -16.39 -17.10 13.76
N CYS A 26 -16.95 -18.23 13.33
CA CYS A 26 -17.72 -18.36 12.09
C CYS A 26 -19.23 -18.28 12.39
N LYS A 27 -19.96 -17.44 11.67
CA LYS A 27 -21.43 -17.43 11.68
C LYS A 27 -21.93 -18.19 10.46
N GLY A 28 -22.26 -19.47 10.66
CA GLY A 28 -22.60 -20.38 9.57
C GLY A 28 -21.38 -20.73 8.72
N THR A 29 -21.61 -21.03 7.43
CA THR A 29 -20.55 -21.47 6.50
C THR A 29 -19.87 -20.34 5.74
N VAL A 30 -20.51 -19.16 5.65
CA VAL A 30 -20.12 -18.10 4.70
C VAL A 30 -19.65 -16.81 5.34
N ALA A 31 -19.86 -16.61 6.65
CA ALA A 31 -19.52 -15.36 7.32
C ALA A 31 -18.57 -15.60 8.50
N TYR A 32 -17.52 -14.79 8.57
CA TYR A 32 -16.49 -14.86 9.61
C TYR A 32 -16.43 -13.53 10.35
N ARG A 33 -16.33 -13.58 11.67
CA ARG A 33 -16.04 -12.39 12.49
C ARG A 33 -14.54 -12.27 12.70
N LEU A 34 -13.98 -11.12 12.33
CA LEU A 34 -12.57 -10.81 12.50
C LEU A 34 -12.32 -9.99 13.77
N ALA A 35 -11.15 -10.18 14.38
CA ALA A 35 -10.60 -9.32 15.42
C ALA A 35 -10.04 -8.04 14.77
N LEU A 36 -10.93 -7.09 14.50
CA LEU A 36 -10.51 -5.79 13.96
C LEU A 36 -9.91 -4.91 15.07
N PRO A 37 -8.82 -4.19 14.78
CA PRO A 37 -8.22 -3.27 15.72
C PRO A 37 -9.11 -2.03 15.95
N PRO A 38 -9.01 -1.38 17.12
CA PRO A 38 -9.84 -0.24 17.49
C PRO A 38 -9.70 0.98 16.56
N ILE A 39 -8.61 1.08 15.80
CA ILE A 39 -8.40 2.19 14.85
C ILE A 39 -9.38 2.14 13.67
N ILE A 40 -9.88 0.95 13.32
CA ILE A 40 -10.86 0.69 12.25
C ILE A 40 -12.28 0.81 12.83
N THR A 41 -12.53 1.91 13.54
CA THR A 41 -13.84 2.20 14.16
C THR A 41 -14.82 2.62 13.07
N GLY A 42 -15.75 1.72 12.73
CA GLY A 42 -16.79 1.98 11.72
C GLY A 42 -16.96 0.85 10.70
N VAL A 43 -16.02 -0.11 10.65
CA VAL A 43 -16.17 -1.31 9.82
C VAL A 43 -16.84 -2.41 10.63
N HIS A 44 -17.89 -3.01 10.07
CA HIS A 44 -18.51 -4.18 10.68
C HIS A 44 -17.53 -5.35 10.68
N PRO A 45 -17.26 -6.00 11.83
CA PRO A 45 -16.25 -7.06 11.92
C PRO A 45 -16.67 -8.36 11.24
N MET A 46 -17.84 -8.41 10.57
CA MET A 46 -18.37 -9.61 9.93
C MET A 46 -18.17 -9.53 8.42
N PHE A 47 -17.37 -10.45 7.89
CA PHE A 47 -16.99 -10.49 6.47
C PHE A 47 -17.45 -11.79 5.83
N HIS A 48 -17.87 -11.70 4.58
CA HIS A 48 -18.18 -12.88 3.78
C HIS A 48 -16.88 -13.57 3.34
N VAL A 49 -16.87 -14.90 3.23
CA VAL A 49 -15.69 -15.71 2.89
C VAL A 49 -15.01 -15.26 1.59
N SER A 50 -15.76 -14.72 0.62
CA SER A 50 -15.22 -14.21 -0.65
C SER A 50 -14.38 -12.93 -0.50
N MET A 51 -14.52 -12.22 0.61
CA MET A 51 -13.71 -11.03 0.91
C MET A 51 -12.41 -11.39 1.65
N LEU A 52 -12.28 -12.64 2.11
CA LEU A 52 -11.15 -13.10 2.88
C LEU A 52 -10.21 -13.92 1.99
N LYS A 53 -8.91 -13.79 2.25
CA LYS A 53 -7.88 -14.65 1.66
C LYS A 53 -7.15 -15.33 2.81
N LYS A 54 -7.05 -16.66 2.76
CA LYS A 54 -6.29 -17.40 3.77
C LYS A 54 -4.84 -16.92 3.72
N TYR A 55 -4.34 -16.50 4.87
CA TYR A 55 -2.94 -16.14 5.03
C TYR A 55 -2.12 -17.42 5.23
N HIS A 56 -1.07 -17.60 4.43
CA HIS A 56 -0.20 -18.80 4.40
C HIS A 56 1.27 -18.46 4.74
N GLY A 57 1.49 -17.32 5.42
CA GLY A 57 2.67 -16.46 5.31
C GLY A 57 4.09 -17.06 5.23
N ASP A 58 4.93 -16.34 4.48
CA ASP A 58 6.27 -15.92 4.93
C ASP A 58 6.14 -14.56 5.65
N VAL A 59 6.89 -14.37 6.73
CA VAL A 59 6.77 -13.26 7.71
C VAL A 59 7.04 -11.88 7.09
N ASP A 60 7.73 -11.82 5.95
CA ASP A 60 8.19 -10.58 5.30
C ASP A 60 7.08 -9.83 4.55
N TYR A 61 5.96 -10.50 4.22
CA TYR A 61 4.83 -9.88 3.52
C TYR A 61 3.82 -9.19 4.46
N ILE A 62 4.11 -9.12 5.76
CA ILE A 62 3.17 -8.53 6.72
C ILE A 62 3.31 -7.01 6.67
N ILE A 63 2.52 -6.38 5.79
CA ILE A 63 2.18 -4.98 5.96
C ILE A 63 1.30 -4.89 7.23
N LYS A 64 1.94 -4.59 8.37
CA LYS A 64 1.26 -4.39 9.63
C LYS A 64 0.30 -3.22 9.46
N TRP A 65 -0.98 -3.45 9.74
CA TRP A 65 -2.00 -2.39 9.74
C TRP A 65 -1.65 -1.27 10.72
N GLU A 66 -0.81 -1.54 11.73
CA GLU A 66 -0.24 -0.54 12.65
C GLU A 66 0.72 0.43 11.96
N SER A 67 1.46 -0.05 10.94
CA SER A 67 2.39 0.74 10.15
C SER A 67 1.69 1.56 9.07
N LEU A 68 0.57 1.07 8.56
CA LEU A 68 -0.32 1.84 7.71
C LEU A 68 -1.03 2.86 8.60
N LEU A 69 -0.74 4.16 8.45
CA LEU A 69 -1.53 5.24 9.05
C LEU A 69 -2.93 5.26 8.42
N LEU A 70 -3.74 4.23 8.69
CA LEU A 70 -5.07 4.09 8.16
C LEU A 70 -5.93 5.14 8.84
N HIS A 71 -6.21 6.21 8.10
CA HIS A 71 -7.09 7.26 8.59
C HIS A 71 -8.48 6.69 8.87
N LYS A 72 -9.27 7.38 9.70
CA LYS A 72 -10.64 6.94 10.10
C LYS A 72 -11.57 6.65 8.92
N ASN A 73 -11.26 7.18 7.73
CA ASN A 73 -11.97 6.94 6.47
C ASN A 73 -11.43 5.73 5.67
N LEU A 74 -10.58 4.88 6.27
CA LEU A 74 -9.93 3.73 5.63
C LEU A 74 -9.05 4.11 4.42
N GLN A 75 -8.62 5.37 4.35
CA GLN A 75 -7.64 5.79 3.36
C GLN A 75 -6.24 5.62 3.95
N TYR A 76 -5.34 5.11 3.12
CA TYR A 76 -3.92 5.01 3.39
C TYR A 76 -3.17 5.96 2.44
N GLU A 77 -2.08 6.53 2.93
CA GLU A 77 -1.18 7.37 2.15
C GLU A 77 0.15 6.65 1.97
N GLU A 78 0.50 6.36 0.73
CA GLU A 78 1.81 5.81 0.37
C GLU A 78 2.84 6.96 0.36
N GLU A 79 3.84 6.82 1.22
CA GLU A 79 4.99 7.73 1.31
C GLU A 79 6.18 7.11 0.56
N PRO A 80 6.72 7.79 -0.46
CA PRO A 80 7.97 7.38 -1.09
C PRO A 80 9.15 7.68 -0.16
N ILE A 81 10.07 6.73 0.00
CA ILE A 81 11.24 6.87 0.87
C ILE A 81 12.55 7.06 0.11
N ALA A 82 12.63 6.53 -1.12
CA ALA A 82 13.84 6.66 -1.92
C ALA A 82 13.54 6.45 -3.41
N PHE A 83 14.40 7.01 -4.27
CA PHE A 83 14.51 6.60 -5.66
C PHE A 83 15.64 5.59 -5.78
N LEU A 84 15.33 4.39 -6.24
CA LEU A 84 16.31 3.32 -6.40
C LEU A 84 17.01 3.35 -7.76
N ASP A 85 16.32 3.85 -8.77
CA ASP A 85 16.82 3.85 -10.13
C ASP A 85 16.15 4.96 -10.96
N ARG A 86 16.77 5.33 -12.08
CA ARG A 86 16.23 6.29 -13.04
C ARG A 86 16.40 5.72 -14.44
N ASP A 87 15.30 5.65 -15.18
CA ASP A 87 15.29 5.18 -16.56
C ASP A 87 14.75 6.26 -17.51
N VAL A 88 15.22 6.26 -18.75
CA VAL A 88 14.78 7.20 -19.78
C VAL A 88 14.24 6.42 -20.97
N GLN A 89 12.92 6.45 -21.11
CA GLN A 89 12.25 5.84 -22.25
C GLN A 89 12.23 6.81 -23.43
N LYS A 90 13.04 6.52 -24.45
CA LYS A 90 13.03 7.25 -25.72
C LYS A 90 11.92 6.71 -26.62
N MET A 91 10.95 7.56 -26.92
CA MET A 91 9.92 7.32 -27.93
C MET A 91 10.32 8.00 -29.24
N ARG A 92 9.58 7.71 -30.32
CA ARG A 92 9.82 8.31 -31.65
C ARG A 92 9.82 9.85 -31.65
N THR A 93 9.08 10.48 -30.73
CA THR A 93 8.86 11.94 -30.71
C THR A 93 9.25 12.61 -29.40
N LYS A 94 9.46 11.86 -28.31
CA LYS A 94 9.65 12.40 -26.97
C LYS A 94 10.51 11.46 -26.13
N GLU A 95 11.20 12.02 -25.15
CA GLU A 95 11.87 11.25 -24.10
C GLU A 95 11.10 11.44 -22.79
N ILE A 96 10.78 10.33 -22.11
CA ILE A 96 10.08 10.34 -20.82
C ILE A 96 11.01 9.72 -19.78
N LYS A 97 11.24 10.45 -18.70
CA LYS A 97 12.05 9.97 -17.58
C LYS A 97 11.16 9.30 -16.53
N PHE A 98 11.59 8.14 -16.07
CA PHE A 98 10.96 7.36 -15.02
C PHE A 98 11.92 7.23 -13.84
N VAL A 99 11.36 7.21 -12.65
CA VAL A 99 12.08 6.92 -11.41
C VAL A 99 11.50 5.65 -10.79
N LYS A 100 12.38 4.76 -10.34
CA LYS A 100 12.00 3.57 -9.59
C LYS A 100 11.88 3.96 -8.12
N VAL A 101 10.68 3.88 -7.58
CA VAL A 101 10.31 4.42 -6.26
C VAL A 101 10.24 3.29 -5.25
N GLN A 102 10.95 3.47 -4.14
CA GLN A 102 10.79 2.68 -2.92
C GLN A 102 9.71 3.30 -2.05
N TRP A 103 8.73 2.49 -1.64
CA TRP A 103 7.65 2.92 -0.76
C TRP A 103 7.91 2.45 0.67
N LYS A 104 7.56 3.29 1.66
CA LYS A 104 7.87 3.11 3.09
C LYS A 104 7.45 1.76 3.68
N HIS A 105 6.33 1.23 3.22
CA HIS A 105 5.70 0.02 3.78
C HIS A 105 5.75 -1.19 2.84
N HIS A 106 6.52 -1.08 1.76
CA HIS A 106 6.68 -2.14 0.77
C HIS A 106 8.14 -2.62 0.76
N PRO A 107 8.39 -3.90 0.49
CA PRO A 107 9.74 -4.40 0.30
C PRO A 107 10.33 -3.85 -1.01
N VAL A 108 11.65 -4.02 -1.20
CA VAL A 108 12.37 -3.44 -2.34
C VAL A 108 11.94 -4.06 -3.68
N GLU A 109 11.46 -5.30 -3.63
CA GLU A 109 10.93 -6.03 -4.76
C GLU A 109 9.60 -5.45 -5.29
N GLU A 110 8.84 -4.73 -4.46
CA GLU A 110 7.55 -4.09 -4.80
C GLU A 110 7.69 -2.61 -5.22
N THR A 111 8.85 -2.26 -5.77
CA THR A 111 9.11 -0.92 -6.30
C THR A 111 8.36 -0.66 -7.60
N THR A 112 7.98 0.60 -7.84
CA THR A 112 7.35 1.01 -9.11
C THR A 112 8.12 2.03 -9.88
N SER A 113 7.96 1.97 -11.20
CA SER A 113 8.40 3.02 -12.11
C SER A 113 7.29 4.06 -12.26
N GLU A 114 7.53 5.26 -11.73
CA GLU A 114 6.65 6.42 -11.86
C GLU A 114 7.32 7.49 -12.72
N THR A 115 6.56 8.38 -13.36
CA THR A 115 7.14 9.47 -14.16
C THR A 115 7.89 10.44 -13.25
N GLU A 116 9.11 10.81 -13.60
CA GLU A 116 9.92 11.77 -12.82
C GLU A 116 9.18 13.09 -12.59
N LYS A 117 8.45 13.56 -13.62
CA LYS A 117 7.63 14.78 -13.55
C LYS A 117 6.54 14.69 -12.48
N ASP A 118 5.86 13.56 -12.37
CA ASP A 118 4.75 13.39 -11.42
C ASP A 118 5.29 13.32 -9.99
N MET A 119 6.41 12.61 -9.80
CA MET A 119 7.09 12.53 -8.51
C MET A 119 7.66 13.88 -8.08
N LEU A 120 8.22 14.67 -8.99
CA LEU A 120 8.73 16.02 -8.69
C LEU A 120 7.60 16.96 -8.25
N ASN A 121 6.44 16.88 -8.90
CA ASN A 121 5.29 17.72 -8.54
C ASN A 121 4.70 17.36 -7.18
N LYS A 122 4.66 16.06 -6.85
CA LYS A 122 3.99 15.55 -5.65
C LYS A 122 4.91 15.47 -4.43
N TYR A 123 6.19 15.16 -4.66
CA TYR A 123 7.20 15.01 -3.62
C TYR A 123 8.51 15.75 -4.00
N PRO A 124 8.48 17.09 -4.19
CA PRO A 124 9.67 17.87 -4.51
C PRO A 124 10.87 17.62 -3.58
N PRO A 125 10.70 17.52 -2.23
CA PRO A 125 11.82 17.37 -1.31
C PRO A 125 12.66 16.10 -1.54
N LEU A 126 12.08 15.05 -2.14
CA LEU A 126 12.82 13.81 -2.42
C LEU A 126 13.85 13.96 -3.54
N PHE A 127 13.78 15.04 -4.33
CA PHE A 127 14.72 15.32 -5.41
C PHE A 127 15.89 16.21 -4.97
N ASP A 128 15.76 16.90 -3.83
CA ASP A 128 16.78 17.82 -3.30
C ASP A 128 17.88 17.09 -2.50
N ASP A 129 17.59 15.87 -2.03
CA ASP A 129 18.47 15.10 -1.14
C ASP A 129 19.53 14.30 -1.93
N SER A 130 20.48 15.03 -2.52
CA SER A 130 21.68 14.47 -3.15
C SER A 130 22.74 14.02 -2.14
N GLY A 131 22.37 13.28 -1.08
CA GLY A 131 23.39 12.70 -0.20
C GLY A 131 23.04 12.13 1.16
N THR A 132 21.78 11.96 1.58
CA THR A 132 21.51 11.44 2.92
C THR A 132 21.22 9.94 2.90
N THR A 133 22.29 9.14 2.97
CA THR A 133 22.23 7.73 3.41
C THR A 133 21.63 7.70 4.82
N LEU A 134 20.32 7.45 4.93
CA LEU A 134 19.73 7.09 6.21
C LEU A 134 20.15 5.66 6.55
N LEU A 135 21.22 5.54 7.32
CA LEU A 135 21.52 4.34 8.10
C LEU A 135 20.34 4.13 9.07
N LEU A 136 19.59 3.04 8.87
CA LEU A 136 18.72 2.50 9.90
C LEU A 136 19.61 1.86 10.98
N ILE A 137 19.52 2.35 12.21
CA ILE A 137 19.92 1.63 13.42
C ILE A 137 18.76 0.72 13.83
#